data_AF-A0A1P8Y958-F1
#
_entry.id   AF-A0A1P8Y958-F1
#
_cell.length_a   1.000
_cell.length_b   1.000
_cell.length_c   1.000
_cell.angle_alpha   90.00
_cell.angle_beta   90.00
_cell.angle_gamma   90.00
#
_symmetry.space_group_name_H-M   'P 1'
#
loop_
_entity.id
_entity.type
_entity.pdbx_description
1 polymer ?
#
loop_
_entity_poly.entity_id
_entity_poly.type
_entity_poly.pdbx_seq_one_letter_code
_entity_poly.pdbx_strand_id
1 'polypeptide(L)'
;MSQRTIPADFVRRAAALAASGGFDMSIPLAAAGITLPMLRDENARLTADQLTLFTQAAWQLTGDELFGLGAAPVPRGTFKLVCLSLIHTPDLGSALERMADVMRALPGPPPLRIRTGESTTRLQVVIPGGTKRCPQRPRTPPTVCSPTSS
;
A
#
# COMPACT_ATOMS: atom_id res chain seq x y z
N MET A 1 -7.13 0.88 -28.58
CA MET A 1 -6.03 0.95 -27.60
C MET A 1 -5.95 -0.37 -26.87
N SER A 2 -4.79 -1.01 -26.81
CA SER A 2 -4.65 -2.29 -26.08
C SER A 2 -4.88 -2.06 -24.59
N GLN A 3 -5.71 -2.88 -23.97
CA GLN A 3 -5.99 -2.80 -22.54
C GLN A 3 -4.70 -3.11 -21.77
N ARG A 4 -4.25 -2.17 -20.92
CA ARG A 4 -3.07 -2.38 -20.09
C ARG A 4 -3.43 -3.37 -18.99
N THR A 5 -2.62 -4.42 -18.85
CA THR A 5 -2.83 -5.47 -17.85
C THR A 5 -1.64 -5.59 -16.91
N ILE A 6 -1.89 -6.10 -15.70
CA ILE A 6 -0.89 -6.30 -14.65
C ILE A 6 -0.69 -7.80 -14.42
N PRO A 7 0.56 -8.31 -14.34
CA PRO A 7 0.80 -9.71 -13.94
C PRO A 7 0.13 -10.05 -12.60
N ALA A 8 -0.64 -11.14 -12.57
CA ALA A 8 -1.35 -11.59 -11.36
C ALA A 8 -0.40 -11.90 -10.18
N ASP A 9 0.85 -12.22 -10.50
CA ASP A 9 1.95 -12.44 -9.57
C ASP A 9 2.19 -11.26 -8.59
N PHE A 10 1.94 -10.01 -9.00
CA PHE A 10 2.00 -8.87 -8.08
C PHE A 10 0.97 -8.98 -6.95
N VAL A 11 -0.28 -9.33 -7.29
CA VAL A 11 -1.36 -9.54 -6.32
C VAL A 11 -1.07 -10.78 -5.49
N ARG A 12 -0.57 -11.86 -6.09
CA ARG A 12 -0.16 -13.07 -5.34
C ARG A 12 0.85 -12.75 -4.26
N ARG A 13 1.95 -12.06 -4.60
CA ARG A 13 3.00 -11.69 -3.63
C ARG A 13 2.47 -10.75 -2.56
N ALA A 14 1.67 -9.76 -2.94
CA ALA A 14 1.05 -8.83 -2.00
C ALA A 14 0.13 -9.56 -1.01
N ALA A 15 -0.75 -10.44 -1.50
CA ALA A 15 -1.65 -11.22 -0.68
C ALA A 15 -0.90 -12.18 0.25
N ALA A 16 0.16 -12.84 -0.24
CA ALA A 16 1.00 -13.71 0.58
C ALA A 16 1.69 -12.95 1.72
N LEU A 17 2.22 -11.76 1.43
CA LEU A 17 2.87 -10.92 2.44
C LEU A 17 1.86 -10.43 3.49
N ALA A 18 0.71 -9.90 3.07
CA ALA A 18 -0.33 -9.47 3.99
C ALA A 18 -0.89 -10.64 4.83
N ALA A 19 -1.06 -11.83 4.24
CA ALA A 19 -1.48 -13.03 4.95
C ALA A 19 -0.47 -13.47 6.02
N SER A 20 0.84 -13.35 5.76
CA SER A 20 1.87 -13.59 6.78
C SER A 20 1.80 -12.60 7.96
N GLY A 21 1.18 -11.43 7.75
CA GLY A 21 0.85 -10.45 8.77
C GLY A 21 -0.48 -10.70 9.49
N GLY A 22 -1.19 -11.79 9.18
CA GLY A 22 -2.44 -12.20 9.83
C GLY A 22 -3.73 -11.70 9.18
N PHE A 23 -3.67 -11.12 7.97
CA PHE A 23 -4.86 -10.66 7.25
C PHE A 23 -5.45 -11.76 6.37
N ASP A 24 -6.78 -11.95 6.45
CA ASP A 24 -7.49 -12.84 5.54
C ASP A 24 -7.70 -12.17 4.17
N MET A 25 -6.79 -12.46 3.25
CA MET A 25 -6.82 -11.88 1.90
C MET A 25 -7.87 -12.52 0.97
N SER A 26 -8.66 -13.49 1.43
CA SER A 26 -9.75 -14.06 0.63
C SER A 26 -10.80 -13.01 0.27
N ILE A 27 -11.10 -12.07 1.17
CA ILE A 27 -12.10 -11.01 0.96
C ILE A 27 -11.68 -10.05 -0.17
N PRO A 28 -10.48 -9.44 -0.17
CA PRO A 28 -10.02 -8.59 -1.28
C PRO A 28 -9.91 -9.34 -2.62
N LEU A 29 -9.50 -10.61 -2.60
CA LEU A 29 -9.41 -11.42 -3.83
C LEU A 29 -10.79 -11.67 -4.42
N ALA A 30 -11.76 -12.04 -3.59
CA ALA A 30 -13.14 -12.27 -4.02
C ALA A 30 -13.80 -10.99 -4.57
N ALA A 31 -13.60 -9.84 -3.91
CA ALA A 31 -14.12 -8.55 -4.35
C ALA A 31 -13.61 -8.13 -5.75
N ALA A 32 -12.40 -8.57 -6.10
CA ALA A 32 -11.79 -8.33 -7.41
C ALA A 32 -12.06 -9.44 -8.45
N GLY A 33 -12.84 -10.48 -8.10
CA GLY A 33 -13.04 -11.65 -8.94
C GLY A 33 -11.74 -12.42 -9.24
N ILE A 34 -10.75 -12.33 -8.37
CA ILE A 34 -9.45 -12.98 -8.52
C ILE A 34 -9.50 -14.33 -7.81
N THR A 35 -9.30 -15.40 -8.56
CA THR A 35 -9.35 -16.77 -8.04
C THR A 35 -7.95 -17.33 -7.76
N LEU A 36 -7.85 -18.32 -6.86
CA LEU A 36 -6.57 -18.99 -6.59
C LEU A 36 -5.93 -19.63 -7.84
N PRO A 37 -6.67 -20.28 -8.76
CA PRO A 37 -6.10 -20.76 -10.02
C PRO A 37 -5.45 -19.63 -10.85
N MET A 38 -6.08 -18.45 -10.93
CA MET A 38 -5.48 -17.30 -11.63
C MET A 38 -4.17 -16.85 -10.98
N LEU A 39 -4.06 -16.89 -9.66
CA LEU A 39 -2.80 -16.52 -8.98
C LEU A 39 -1.69 -17.55 -9.17
N ARG A 40 -2.03 -18.82 -9.41
CA ARG A 40 -1.07 -19.91 -9.65
C ARG A 40 -0.51 -19.90 -11.07
N ASP A 41 -1.24 -19.36 -12.03
CA ASP A 41 -0.77 -19.19 -13.41
C ASP A 41 0.20 -18.00 -13.50
N GLU A 42 1.45 -18.27 -13.90
CA GLU A 42 2.49 -17.24 -14.08
C GLU A 42 2.20 -16.27 -15.23
N ASN A 43 1.39 -16.71 -16.19
CA ASN A 43 1.01 -15.90 -17.34
C ASN A 43 -0.28 -15.12 -17.11
N ALA A 44 -0.99 -15.36 -16.01
CA ALA A 44 -2.22 -14.66 -15.71
C ALA A 44 -1.99 -13.14 -15.65
N ARG A 45 -2.97 -12.43 -16.21
CA ARG A 45 -2.99 -10.98 -16.31
C ARG A 45 -4.30 -10.48 -15.71
N LEU A 46 -4.21 -9.40 -14.95
CA LEU A 46 -5.31 -8.71 -14.31
C LEU A 46 -5.57 -7.40 -15.02
N THR A 47 -6.83 -7.00 -15.07
CA THR A 47 -7.20 -5.67 -15.53
C THR A 47 -6.86 -4.62 -14.46
N ALA A 48 -6.80 -3.36 -14.87
CA ALA A 48 -6.66 -2.24 -13.93
C ALA A 48 -7.81 -2.23 -12.90
N ASP A 49 -9.04 -2.49 -13.34
CA ASP A 49 -10.23 -2.49 -12.48
C ASP A 49 -10.15 -3.58 -11.41
N GLN A 50 -9.71 -4.80 -11.77
CA GLN A 50 -9.49 -5.87 -10.80
C GLN A 50 -8.43 -5.48 -9.76
N LEU A 51 -7.32 -4.87 -10.18
CA LEU A 51 -6.30 -4.41 -9.25
C LEU A 51 -6.84 -3.29 -8.34
N THR A 52 -7.61 -2.36 -8.88
CA THR A 52 -8.26 -1.28 -8.10
C THR A 52 -9.21 -1.83 -7.05
N LEU A 53 -10.09 -2.77 -7.41
CA LEU A 53 -11.02 -3.41 -6.47
C LEU A 53 -10.29 -4.17 -5.37
N PHE A 54 -9.24 -4.92 -5.74
CA PHE A 54 -8.39 -5.63 -4.78
C PHE A 54 -7.76 -4.65 -3.79
N THR A 55 -7.12 -3.59 -4.28
CA THR A 55 -6.45 -2.60 -3.43
C THR A 55 -7.43 -1.88 -2.51
N GLN A 56 -8.61 -1.50 -2.99
CA GLN A 56 -9.64 -0.85 -2.16
C GLN A 56 -10.15 -1.77 -1.06
N ALA A 57 -10.46 -3.02 -1.37
CA ALA A 57 -10.88 -4.00 -0.38
C ALA A 57 -9.77 -4.32 0.63
N ALA A 58 -8.51 -4.42 0.18
CA ALA A 58 -7.36 -4.60 1.06
C ALA A 58 -7.14 -3.40 2.00
N TRP A 59 -7.35 -2.18 1.52
CA TRP A 59 -7.33 -0.98 2.36
C TRP A 59 -8.43 -0.98 3.43
N GLN A 60 -9.64 -1.41 3.09
CA GLN A 60 -10.74 -1.53 4.05
C GLN A 60 -10.45 -2.61 5.11
N LEU A 61 -9.92 -3.75 4.68
CA LEU A 61 -9.57 -4.87 5.56
C LEU A 61 -8.46 -4.49 6.56
N THR A 62 -7.42 -3.83 6.07
CA THR A 62 -6.20 -3.59 6.86
C THR A 62 -6.19 -2.24 7.58
N GLY A 63 -6.99 -1.27 7.13
CA GLY A 63 -6.91 0.12 7.58
C GLY A 63 -5.56 0.79 7.31
N ASP A 64 -4.75 0.21 6.43
CA ASP A 64 -3.34 0.55 6.17
C ASP A 64 -3.18 1.06 4.73
N GLU A 65 -2.57 2.22 4.50
CA GLU A 65 -2.29 2.76 3.16
C GLU A 65 -1.40 1.81 2.34
N LEU A 66 -0.52 1.05 3.00
CA LEU A 66 0.30 0.02 2.36
C LEU A 66 -0.38 -1.35 2.33
N PHE A 67 -1.66 -1.43 2.72
CA PHE A 67 -2.49 -2.64 2.68
C PHE A 67 -1.81 -3.89 3.26
N GLY A 68 -1.06 -3.73 4.35
CA GLY A 68 -0.39 -4.81 5.05
C GLY A 68 0.99 -5.20 4.48
N LEU A 69 1.53 -4.48 3.49
CA LEU A 69 2.86 -4.74 2.94
C LEU A 69 4.01 -4.12 3.77
N GLY A 70 3.71 -3.09 4.57
CA GLY A 70 4.70 -2.36 5.36
C GLY A 70 5.02 -3.05 6.68
N ALA A 71 6.27 -2.86 7.15
CA ALA A 71 6.70 -3.33 8.47
C ALA A 71 5.80 -2.79 9.61
N ALA A 72 5.34 -1.55 9.46
CA ALA A 72 4.34 -0.93 10.31
C ALA A 72 3.17 -0.39 9.46
N PRO A 73 1.95 -0.28 10.05
CA PRO A 73 0.81 0.26 9.35
C PRO A 73 0.96 1.75 9.07
N VAL A 74 0.53 2.16 7.89
CA VAL A 74 0.54 3.55 7.44
C VAL A 74 -0.90 4.07 7.46
N PRO A 75 -1.18 5.22 8.09
CA PRO A 75 -2.53 5.80 8.07
C PRO A 75 -3.06 6.04 6.65
N ARG A 76 -4.34 5.73 6.42
CA ARG A 76 -5.05 6.09 5.18
C ARG A 76 -5.00 7.60 4.97
N GLY A 77 -4.65 8.05 3.77
CA GLY A 77 -4.44 9.45 3.42
C GLY A 77 -2.98 9.90 3.45
N THR A 78 -2.06 9.10 3.99
CA THR A 78 -0.62 9.42 3.99
C THR A 78 -0.10 9.62 2.57
N PHE A 79 -0.50 8.78 1.61
CA PHE A 79 -0.05 8.95 0.22
C PHE A 79 -0.55 10.29 -0.37
N LYS A 80 -1.79 10.68 -0.06
CA LYS A 80 -2.34 11.99 -0.45
C LYS A 80 -1.52 13.13 0.16
N LEU A 81 -1.20 13.06 1.45
CA LEU A 81 -0.38 14.09 2.12
C LEU A 81 1.00 14.22 1.47
N VAL A 82 1.63 13.08 1.17
CA VAL A 82 2.88 13.05 0.41
C VAL A 82 2.70 13.74 -0.93
N CYS A 83 1.74 13.34 -1.77
CA CYS A 83 1.50 13.97 -3.07
C CYS A 83 1.30 15.49 -2.95
N LEU A 84 0.48 15.96 -2.02
CA LEU A 84 0.21 17.39 -1.81
C LEU A 84 1.48 18.18 -1.45
N SER A 85 2.45 17.58 -0.76
CA SER A 85 3.75 18.22 -0.51
C SER A 85 4.61 18.36 -1.78
N LEU A 86 4.40 17.49 -2.78
CA LEU A 86 5.26 17.37 -3.96
C LEU A 86 4.71 18.13 -5.17
N ILE A 87 3.39 18.22 -5.36
CA ILE A 87 2.81 18.78 -6.59
C ILE A 87 3.23 20.23 -6.92
N HIS A 88 3.77 20.96 -5.94
CA HIS A 88 4.22 22.35 -6.10
C HIS A 88 5.75 22.49 -6.25
N THR A 89 6.51 21.41 -6.33
CA THR A 89 7.95 21.50 -6.58
C THR A 89 8.24 21.88 -8.03
N PRO A 90 9.31 22.66 -8.30
CA PRO A 90 9.60 23.17 -9.64
C PRO A 90 10.08 22.09 -10.62
N ASP A 91 10.64 21.00 -10.12
CA ASP A 91 11.20 19.92 -10.93
C ASP A 91 11.20 18.58 -10.18
N LEU A 92 11.54 17.50 -10.89
CA LEU A 92 11.58 16.15 -10.35
C LEU A 92 12.66 15.98 -9.28
N GLY A 93 13.81 16.65 -9.38
CA GLY A 93 14.88 16.57 -8.39
C GLY A 93 14.42 17.10 -7.04
N SER A 94 13.85 18.31 -7.05
CA SER A 94 13.21 18.96 -5.90
C SER A 94 12.07 18.10 -5.32
N ALA A 95 11.28 17.44 -6.17
CA ALA A 95 10.22 16.52 -5.74
C ALA A 95 10.79 15.31 -4.99
N LEU A 96 11.85 14.70 -5.52
CA LEU A 96 12.48 13.53 -4.91
C LEU A 96 13.09 13.91 -3.55
N GLU A 97 13.86 15.01 -3.48
CA GLU A 97 14.46 15.48 -2.22
C GLU A 97 13.39 15.71 -1.15
N ARG A 98 12.32 16.45 -1.50
CA ARG A 98 11.19 16.67 -0.59
C ARG A 98 10.49 15.38 -0.19
N MET A 99 10.33 14.44 -1.11
CA MET A 99 9.76 13.12 -0.84
C MET A 99 10.58 12.38 0.22
N ALA A 100 11.92 12.40 0.14
CA ALA A 100 12.78 11.74 1.10
C ALA A 100 12.66 12.34 2.52
N ASP A 101 12.52 13.67 2.62
CA ASP A 101 12.32 14.35 3.90
C ASP A 101 10.93 14.07 4.51
N VAL A 102 9.87 14.16 3.70
CA VAL A 102 8.51 13.89 4.15
C VAL A 102 8.34 12.43 4.59
N MET A 103 8.86 11.48 3.81
CA MET A 103 8.78 10.06 4.15
C MET A 103 9.55 9.70 5.43
N ARG A 104 10.62 10.43 5.76
CA ARG A 104 11.35 10.28 7.03
C ARG A 104 10.54 10.77 8.23
N ALA A 105 9.73 11.81 8.06
CA ALA A 105 8.93 12.41 9.13
C ALA A 105 7.64 11.62 9.42
N LEU A 106 7.21 10.75 8.51
CA LEU A 106 5.95 10.01 8.61
C LEU A 106 6.15 8.64 9.31
N PRO A 107 5.22 8.23 10.19
CA PRO A 107 5.28 6.91 10.81
C PRO A 107 4.82 5.83 9.83
N GLY A 108 5.66 4.81 9.62
CA GLY A 108 5.28 3.57 8.93
C GLY A 108 5.89 3.36 7.54
N PRO A 109 5.86 4.34 6.61
CA PRO A 109 6.48 4.17 5.31
C PRO A 109 7.98 3.87 5.42
N PRO A 110 8.53 3.02 4.52
CA PRO A 110 9.95 2.76 4.52
C PRO A 110 10.72 4.05 4.17
N PRO A 111 11.85 4.33 4.87
CA PRO A 111 12.62 5.52 4.58
C PRO A 111 13.21 5.45 3.17
N LEU A 112 13.18 6.59 2.50
CA LEU A 112 13.75 6.80 1.17
C LEU A 112 15.09 7.51 1.29
N ARG A 113 16.06 7.09 0.47
CA ARG A 113 17.35 7.76 0.33
C ARG A 113 17.62 8.06 -1.12
N ILE A 114 18.10 9.26 -1.40
CA ILE A 114 18.50 9.68 -2.74
C ILE A 114 20.02 9.77 -2.77
N ARG A 115 20.60 9.21 -3.83
CA ARG A 115 22.02 9.34 -4.13
C ARG A 115 22.16 9.86 -5.55
N THR A 116 22.69 11.06 -5.67
CA THR A 116 23.00 11.69 -6.96
C THR A 116 24.42 11.31 -7.36
N GLY A 117 24.58 10.70 -8.53
CA GLY A 117 25.87 10.44 -9.16
C GLY A 117 26.05 11.29 -10.42
N GLU A 118 27.18 11.15 -11.10
CA GLU A 118 27.54 11.98 -12.26
C GLU A 118 26.57 11.85 -13.43
N SER A 119 26.07 10.64 -13.70
CA SER A 119 25.17 10.34 -14.83
C SER A 119 23.82 9.77 -14.42
N THR A 120 23.65 9.38 -13.15
CA THR A 120 22.41 8.74 -12.67
C THR A 120 22.09 9.16 -11.24
N THR A 121 20.79 9.28 -10.96
CA THR A 121 20.26 9.45 -9.61
C THR A 121 19.58 8.16 -9.18
N ARG A 122 19.92 7.67 -7.98
CA ARG A 122 19.37 6.44 -7.41
C ARG A 122 18.48 6.75 -6.21
N LEU A 123 17.21 6.36 -6.31
CA LEU A 123 16.28 6.31 -5.19
C LEU A 123 16.36 4.91 -4.54
N GLN A 124 16.65 4.86 -3.26
CA GLN A 124 16.74 3.62 -2.47
C GLN A 124 15.60 3.59 -1.47
N VAL A 125 14.79 2.53 -1.52
CA VAL A 125 13.79 2.22 -0.50
C VAL A 125 14.43 1.25 0.48
N VAL A 126 14.59 1.66 1.73
CA VAL A 126 15.12 0.77 2.76
C VAL A 126 13.96 -0.02 3.35
N ILE A 127 13.86 -1.31 2.99
CA ILE A 127 12.89 -2.21 3.58
C ILE A 127 13.53 -2.83 4.82
N PRO A 128 13.12 -2.45 6.05
CA PRO A 128 13.63 -3.10 7.25
C PRO A 128 13.23 -4.58 7.24
N GLY A 129 14.17 -5.47 7.59
CA GLY A 129 13.90 -6.90 7.71
C GLY A 129 12.75 -7.16 8.69
N GLY A 130 11.88 -8.12 8.35
CA GLY A 130 10.63 -8.37 9.05
C GLY A 130 10.83 -8.67 10.55
N THR A 131 10.52 -7.70 11.40
CA THR A 131 10.22 -7.98 12.81
C THR A 131 8.78 -8.47 12.92
N LYS A 132 8.54 -9.49 13.74
CA LYS A 132 7.19 -10.02 13.99
C LYS A 132 6.27 -8.86 14.38
N ARG A 133 5.25 -8.59 13.56
CA ARG A 133 4.24 -7.56 13.85
C ARG A 133 3.56 -7.92 15.17
N CYS A 134 3.39 -6.92 16.03
CA CYS A 134 2.49 -7.01 17.17
C CYS A 134 1.05 -7.07 16.62
N PRO A 135 0.20 -8.03 17.04
CA PRO A 135 -1.17 -8.12 16.56
C PRO A 135 -1.92 -6.82 16.89
N GLN A 136 -2.54 -6.22 15.88
CA GLN A 136 -3.35 -5.03 16.10
C GLN A 136 -4.62 -5.41 16.86
N ARG A 137 -4.92 -4.65 17.91
CA ARG A 137 -6.27 -4.63 18.50
C ARG A 137 -7.23 -4.10 17.42
N PRO A 138 -8.38 -4.74 17.16
CA PRO A 138 -9.35 -4.20 16.23
C PRO A 138 -9.71 -2.78 16.67
N ARG A 139 -9.56 -1.81 15.76
CA ARG A 139 -10.11 -0.46 15.98
C ARG A 139 -11.62 -0.60 15.90
N THR A 140 -12.27 -0.68 17.06
CA THR A 140 -13.72 -0.59 17.15
C THR A 140 -14.13 0.73 16.47
N PRO A 141 -15.11 0.72 15.55
CA PRO A 141 -15.67 1.97 15.05
C PRO A 141 -16.18 2.80 16.25
N PRO A 142 -16.12 4.14 16.19
CA PRO A 142 -16.68 4.95 17.26
C PRO A 142 -18.16 4.59 17.41
N THR A 143 -18.52 4.09 18.60
CA THR A 143 -19.92 3.86 18.97
C THR A 143 -20.62 5.20 18.82
N VAL A 144 -21.52 5.30 17.85
CA VAL A 144 -22.43 6.44 17.74
C VAL A 144 -23.27 6.42 19.01
N CYS A 145 -23.08 7.39 19.89
CA CYS A 145 -23.98 7.59 21.02
C CYS A 145 -25.37 7.87 20.44
N SER A 146 -26.26 6.88 20.52
CA SER A 146 -27.68 7.08 20.28
C SER A 146 -28.17 8.14 21.29
N PRO A 147 -28.88 9.19 20.84
CA PRO A 147 -29.51 10.12 21.78
C PRO A 147 -30.55 9.34 22.58
N THR A 148 -30.43 9.39 23.90
CA THR A 148 -31.45 8.93 24.83
C THR A 148 -32.74 9.71 24.55
N SER A 149 -33.75 9.01 24.03
CA SER A 149 -35.12 9.52 24.00
C SER A 149 -35.65 9.66 25.43
N SER A 150 -36.47 10.70 25.59
CA SER A 150 -37.04 11.30 26.80
C SER A 150 -37.73 10.36 27.78
#